data_AF-A0A7X9GHJ7-F1
#
_entry.id   AF-A0A7X9GHJ7-F1
#
_cell.length_a   1.000
_cell.length_b   1.000
_cell.length_c   1.000
_cell.angle_alpha   90.00
_cell.angle_beta   90.00
_cell.angle_gamma   90.00
#
_symmetry.space_group_name_H-M   'P 1'
#
loop_
_entity.id
_entity.type
_entity.pdbx_description
1 polymer ?
#
loop_
_entity_poly.entity_id
_entity_poly.type
_entity_poly.pdbx_seq_one_letter_code
_entity_poly.pdbx_strand_id
1 'polypeptide(L)'
;MKASETLIATLREVPQDAVIASHQLMLRSGLLRRLGNGLFAYLPLGLKAFRKVEAIIREEMDAIGALEFRPSVIVPGELWRESGRWETMGEGMLRVKNRVNQELVVSPTAEEAFTALIRDELSSYKQLPITGYQINTKYRDEIRPRYGVMRGREFTMKDAYSYHANQESLNEVYEKFASAYRKIFSRLSLTVIPVKADTGAMGGTGSEEFMVESPVGDDTLILCASCGYAANTEKASCASDADMSLVKTDKAVEEIDTPNVKTIEELSAFLDTKPQTFIKTLIYKALNSELDLTKAPGSASLKRVTETGRAAPFYPESFFAVCIRGDLDINEAKLAALVKASELELASDEDVERFTQAPVGFAGPVGLDSLPIIVDNSVLAMHDAVTGGLKKDVHLLHVEPSRDFSFFLSGDIRTVVAGDICINCGKTYHSTKGNELGHIFKLGDKYTKSMGVSFLDENGKLQTPTMGCYGIGVDRSLASIIEEHHDENGIVWPMNIAPYQVVIVPIKYNGQMKEIADNLYEGLRKEGIEVL
;
A
#
# COMPACT_ATOMS: atom_id res chain seq x y z
N MET A 1 1.20 24.66 33.03
CA MET A 1 2.46 25.17 32.47
C MET A 1 2.29 26.65 32.23
N LYS A 2 3.27 27.54 32.45
CA LYS A 2 3.11 28.94 32.04
C LYS A 2 3.56 29.13 30.59
N ALA A 3 2.77 29.87 29.80
CA ALA A 3 3.13 30.20 28.42
C ALA A 3 4.49 30.93 28.31
N SER A 4 4.85 31.78 29.28
CA SER A 4 6.15 32.48 29.31
C SER A 4 7.37 31.57 29.50
N GLU A 5 7.15 30.35 29.97
CA GLU A 5 8.17 29.33 30.23
C GLU A 5 8.18 28.24 29.15
N THR A 6 7.31 28.36 28.14
CA THR A 6 7.16 27.38 27.06
C THR A 6 7.44 28.04 25.72
N LEU A 7 8.22 27.38 24.86
CA LEU A 7 8.38 27.83 23.48
C LEU A 7 7.07 27.62 22.71
N ILE A 8 6.30 28.70 22.53
CA ILE A 8 5.11 28.75 21.68
C ILE A 8 5.40 29.70 20.51
N ALA A 9 6.00 29.14 19.45
CA ALA A 9 6.43 29.90 18.28
C ALA A 9 5.32 29.90 17.21
N THR A 10 4.27 30.71 17.38
CA THR A 10 3.22 30.83 16.35
C THR A 10 3.68 31.64 15.14
N LEU A 11 3.21 31.30 13.94
CA LEU A 11 3.44 32.08 12.72
C LEU A 11 2.16 32.82 12.32
N ARG A 12 2.29 34.09 11.93
CA ARG A 12 1.16 34.87 11.38
C ARG A 12 0.75 34.35 10.01
N GLU A 13 1.74 34.16 9.15
CA GLU A 13 1.58 33.71 7.77
C GLU A 13 1.92 32.22 7.63
N VAL A 14 1.26 31.57 6.68
CA VAL A 14 1.48 30.18 6.34
C VAL A 14 2.70 30.09 5.40
N PRO A 15 3.67 29.20 5.63
CA PRO A 15 4.72 28.95 4.65
C PRO A 15 4.15 28.48 3.30
N GLN A 16 4.68 29.00 2.19
CA GLN A 16 4.14 28.75 0.84
C GLN A 16 4.24 27.28 0.39
N ASP A 17 5.14 26.50 0.99
CA ASP A 17 5.32 25.06 0.73
C ASP A 17 4.31 24.17 1.45
N ALA A 18 3.46 24.74 2.33
CA ALA A 18 2.42 24.01 3.04
C ALA A 18 1.09 24.02 2.27
N VAL A 19 0.76 22.88 1.66
CA VAL A 19 -0.41 22.75 0.78
C VAL A 19 -1.69 22.37 1.53
N ILE A 20 -1.61 21.46 2.50
CA ILE A 20 -2.78 20.85 3.16
C ILE A 20 -3.01 21.46 4.55
N ALA A 21 -4.26 21.43 5.04
CA ALA A 21 -4.67 22.13 6.26
C ALA A 21 -3.82 21.74 7.47
N SER A 22 -3.61 20.46 7.70
CA SER A 22 -2.77 19.93 8.79
C SER A 22 -1.35 20.44 8.72
N HIS A 23 -0.69 20.38 7.56
CA HIS A 23 0.67 20.87 7.41
C HIS A 23 0.76 22.38 7.69
N GLN A 24 -0.18 23.16 7.15
CA GLN A 24 -0.26 24.60 7.39
C GLN A 24 -0.46 24.91 8.87
N LEU A 25 -1.45 24.27 9.50
CA LEU A 25 -1.83 24.52 10.89
C LEU A 25 -0.75 24.05 11.86
N MET A 26 -0.11 22.91 11.63
CA MET A 26 0.98 22.42 12.48
C MET A 26 2.18 23.38 12.46
N LEU A 27 2.49 24.00 11.32
CA LEU A 27 3.53 25.03 11.23
C LEU A 27 3.10 26.32 11.94
N ARG A 28 1.89 26.82 11.64
CA ARG A 28 1.35 28.08 12.19
C ARG A 28 1.18 28.06 13.70
N SER A 29 0.69 26.95 14.25
CA SER A 29 0.47 26.81 15.69
C SER A 29 1.75 26.44 16.47
N GLY A 30 2.88 26.28 15.77
CA GLY A 30 4.15 25.97 16.43
C GLY A 30 4.21 24.54 16.97
N LEU A 31 3.55 23.58 16.33
CA LEU A 31 3.65 22.15 16.68
C LEU A 31 4.88 21.50 16.07
N LEU A 32 5.28 21.92 14.87
CA LEU A 32 6.45 21.40 14.18
C LEU A 32 7.25 22.48 13.44
N ARG A 33 8.50 22.14 13.12
CA ARG A 33 9.38 22.93 12.25
C ARG A 33 10.08 22.04 11.23
N ARG A 34 10.24 22.55 10.01
CA ARG A 34 10.98 21.88 8.95
C ARG A 34 12.48 21.99 9.22
N LEU A 35 13.18 20.85 9.18
CA LEU A 35 14.64 20.77 9.21
C LEU A 35 15.23 20.52 7.83
N GLY A 36 14.49 19.81 6.97
CA GLY A 36 14.91 19.44 5.63
C GLY A 36 13.72 19.02 4.76
N ASN A 37 13.98 18.48 3.57
CA ASN A 37 12.90 17.95 2.73
C ASN A 37 12.36 16.63 3.34
N GLY A 38 11.10 16.62 3.78
CA GLY A 38 10.50 15.48 4.45
C GLY A 38 11.04 15.20 5.86
N LEU A 39 11.73 16.17 6.48
CA LEU A 39 12.32 16.05 7.83
C LEU A 39 11.79 17.16 8.73
N PHE A 40 11.14 16.78 9.83
CA PHE A 40 10.45 17.69 10.73
C PHE A 40 10.84 17.45 12.19
N ALA A 41 10.89 18.54 12.96
CA ALA A 41 11.06 18.51 14.41
C ALA A 41 9.76 18.89 15.09
N TYR A 42 9.29 18.06 16.03
CA TYR A 42 8.19 18.42 16.91
C TYR A 42 8.66 19.40 17.99
N LEU A 43 7.93 20.51 18.11
CA LEU A 43 8.06 21.47 19.20
C LEU A 43 7.21 21.01 20.41
N PRO A 44 7.37 21.62 21.61
CA PRO A 44 6.79 21.10 22.85
C PRO A 44 5.28 20.82 22.81
N LEU A 45 4.48 21.70 22.18
CA LEU A 45 3.03 21.49 22.04
C LEU A 45 2.70 20.31 21.13
N GLY A 46 3.39 20.22 19.98
CA GLY A 46 3.21 19.12 19.03
C GLY A 46 3.62 17.78 19.62
N LEU A 47 4.79 17.73 20.26
CA LEU A 47 5.29 16.52 20.92
C LEU A 47 4.35 16.04 22.04
N LYS A 48 3.68 16.97 22.73
CA LYS A 48 2.72 16.61 23.78
C LYS A 48 1.46 15.93 23.21
N ALA A 49 0.88 16.46 22.14
CA ALA A 49 -0.23 15.80 21.45
C ALA A 49 0.20 14.46 20.83
N PHE A 50 1.38 14.42 20.20
CA PHE A 50 1.97 13.21 19.65
C PHE A 50 2.08 12.10 20.71
N ARG A 51 2.60 12.39 21.91
CA ARG A 51 2.70 11.42 23.01
C ARG A 51 1.35 10.90 23.50
N LYS A 52 0.28 11.69 23.39
CA LYS A 52 -1.09 11.24 23.72
C LYS A 52 -1.60 10.24 22.69
N VAL A 53 -1.28 10.44 21.41
CA VAL A 53 -1.54 9.46 20.35
C VAL A 53 -0.78 8.16 20.64
N GLU A 54 0.52 8.24 20.96
CA GLU A 54 1.33 7.06 21.33
C GLU A 54 0.74 6.32 22.55
N ALA A 55 0.29 7.05 23.58
CA ALA A 55 -0.30 6.46 24.77
C ALA A 55 -1.57 5.65 24.45
N ILE A 56 -2.47 6.21 23.64
CA ILE A 56 -3.69 5.49 23.20
C ILE A 56 -3.33 4.24 22.41
N ILE A 57 -2.36 4.34 21.49
CA ILE A 57 -1.90 3.18 20.73
C ILE A 57 -1.34 2.10 21.66
N ARG A 58 -0.46 2.48 22.60
CA ARG A 58 0.15 1.57 23.58
C ARG A 58 -0.90 0.85 24.42
N GLU A 59 -1.86 1.59 24.98
CA GLU A 59 -2.95 1.01 25.78
C GLU A 59 -3.75 -0.07 25.02
N GLU A 60 -4.08 0.17 23.74
CA GLU A 60 -4.83 -0.81 22.94
C GLU A 60 -3.97 -1.99 22.47
N MET A 61 -2.64 -1.81 22.31
CA MET A 61 -1.71 -2.91 22.05
C MET A 61 -1.52 -3.80 23.29
N ASP A 62 -1.36 -3.18 24.46
CA ASP A 62 -1.23 -3.90 25.74
C ASP A 62 -2.52 -4.66 26.07
N ALA A 63 -3.70 -4.08 25.75
CA ALA A 63 -4.99 -4.72 25.95
C ALA A 63 -5.19 -6.01 25.14
N ILE A 64 -4.50 -6.17 24.00
CA ILE A 64 -4.49 -7.43 23.22
C ILE A 64 -3.34 -8.37 23.58
N GLY A 65 -2.53 -8.02 24.58
CA GLY A 65 -1.40 -8.81 25.06
C GLY A 65 -0.15 -8.71 24.17
N ALA A 66 -0.05 -7.68 23.33
CA ALA A 66 1.17 -7.42 22.56
C ALA A 66 2.25 -6.86 23.50
N LEU A 67 3.50 -7.21 23.26
CA LEU A 67 4.64 -6.84 24.10
C LEU A 67 5.46 -5.74 23.43
N GLU A 68 5.75 -4.63 24.12
CA GLU A 68 6.54 -3.54 23.53
C GLU A 68 8.05 -3.85 23.57
N PHE A 69 8.71 -3.67 22.43
CA PHE A 69 10.13 -3.81 22.19
C PHE A 69 10.72 -2.47 21.75
N ARG A 70 12.04 -2.32 21.92
CA ARG A 70 12.79 -1.16 21.42
C ARG A 70 14.03 -1.62 20.62
N PRO A 71 13.84 -2.12 19.38
CA PRO A 71 14.97 -2.50 18.54
C PRO A 71 15.72 -1.27 18.01
N SER A 72 16.91 -1.48 17.44
CA SER A 72 17.68 -0.41 16.81
C SER A 72 17.03 0.03 15.49
N VAL A 73 17.08 1.34 15.21
CA VAL A 73 16.70 1.89 13.90
C VAL A 73 17.77 1.58 12.85
N ILE A 74 19.03 1.45 13.27
CA ILE A 74 20.14 1.05 12.41
C ILE A 74 20.29 -0.47 12.49
N VAL A 75 20.12 -1.16 11.36
CA VAL A 75 20.10 -2.63 11.29
C VAL A 75 21.24 -3.12 10.39
N PRO A 76 21.91 -4.24 10.71
CA PRO A 76 22.91 -4.84 9.82
C PRO A 76 22.31 -5.22 8.46
N GLY A 77 23.02 -4.91 7.38
CA GLY A 77 22.58 -5.26 6.03
C GLY A 77 22.51 -6.78 5.76
N GLU A 78 23.21 -7.59 6.56
CA GLU A 78 23.14 -9.05 6.51
C GLU A 78 21.71 -9.59 6.71
N LEU A 79 20.98 -9.07 7.72
CA LEU A 79 19.60 -9.52 7.98
C LEU A 79 18.65 -9.24 6.80
N TRP A 80 18.90 -8.14 6.08
CA TRP A 80 18.13 -7.79 4.88
C TRP A 80 18.48 -8.64 3.66
N ARG A 81 19.68 -9.22 3.62
CA ARG A 81 20.06 -10.21 2.61
C ARG A 81 19.46 -11.57 2.90
N GLU A 82 19.39 -11.96 4.18
CA GLU A 82 18.69 -13.18 4.59
C GLU A 82 17.21 -13.16 4.18
N SER A 83 16.55 -12.00 4.22
CA SER A 83 15.18 -11.85 3.71
C SER A 83 15.08 -11.67 2.19
N GLY A 84 16.21 -11.44 1.51
CA GLY A 84 16.28 -11.11 0.08
C GLY A 84 15.79 -9.69 -0.25
N ARG A 85 15.46 -8.86 0.76
CA ARG A 85 14.97 -7.49 0.55
C ARG A 85 16.06 -6.46 0.37
N TRP A 86 17.33 -6.82 0.64
CA TRP A 86 18.46 -5.95 0.37
C TRP A 86 18.48 -5.50 -1.09
N GLU A 87 18.23 -6.40 -2.03
CA GLU A 87 18.22 -6.12 -3.46
C GLU A 87 16.87 -5.56 -3.92
N THR A 88 15.75 -6.08 -3.40
CA THR A 88 14.41 -5.76 -3.94
C THR A 88 13.80 -4.46 -3.43
N MET A 89 14.24 -3.90 -2.30
CA MET A 89 13.67 -2.64 -1.76
C MET A 89 14.11 -1.38 -2.53
N GLY A 90 15.02 -1.53 -3.50
CA GLY A 90 15.43 -0.45 -4.39
C GLY A 90 16.04 0.75 -3.67
N GLU A 91 15.80 1.94 -4.24
CA GLU A 91 16.34 3.23 -3.80
C GLU A 91 15.59 3.83 -2.60
N GLY A 92 14.37 3.35 -2.29
CA GLY A 92 13.60 3.83 -1.15
C GLY A 92 14.20 3.44 0.22
N MET A 93 15.20 2.56 0.23
CA MET A 93 15.89 2.09 1.43
C MET A 93 17.26 2.78 1.58
N LEU A 94 17.41 3.57 2.64
CA LEU A 94 18.66 4.27 2.92
C LEU A 94 19.73 3.31 3.46
N ARG A 95 20.76 3.08 2.63
CA ARG A 95 21.91 2.23 2.96
C ARG A 95 23.10 3.08 3.35
N VAL A 96 23.80 2.70 4.41
CA VAL A 96 24.98 3.42 4.91
C VAL A 96 26.11 2.45 5.20
N LYS A 97 27.35 2.93 5.08
CA LYS A 97 28.56 2.20 5.50
C LYS A 97 29.16 2.90 6.70
N ASN A 98 29.47 2.13 7.75
CA ASN A 98 30.17 2.68 8.91
C ASN A 98 31.69 2.79 8.66
N ARG A 99 32.44 3.28 9.66
CA ARG A 99 33.90 3.47 9.57
C ARG A 99 34.73 2.21 9.29
N VAL A 100 34.16 1.01 9.48
CA VAL A 100 34.81 -0.27 9.17
C VAL A 100 34.25 -0.90 7.88
N ASN A 101 33.57 -0.10 7.05
CA ASN A 101 32.91 -0.52 5.81
C ASN A 101 31.82 -1.60 5.99
N GLN A 102 31.29 -1.77 7.21
CA GLN A 102 30.11 -2.61 7.42
C GLN A 102 28.88 -1.91 6.84
N GLU A 103 28.12 -2.67 6.06
CA GLU A 103 26.87 -2.22 5.48
C GLU A 103 25.73 -2.30 6.49
N LEU A 104 25.02 -1.19 6.61
CA LEU A 104 23.91 -0.99 7.52
C LEU A 104 22.76 -0.34 6.75
N VAL A 105 21.57 -0.44 7.30
CA VAL A 105 20.38 0.23 6.80
C VAL A 105 19.73 1.06 7.90
N VAL A 106 19.22 2.23 7.52
CA VAL A 106 18.28 2.98 8.35
C VAL A 106 16.90 2.39 8.09
N SER A 107 16.39 1.62 9.05
CA SER A 107 15.25 0.73 8.89
C SER A 107 13.99 1.48 8.39
N PRO A 108 13.44 1.11 7.21
CA PRO A 108 12.14 1.60 6.73
C PRO A 108 10.96 0.83 7.34
N THR A 109 11.24 -0.37 7.85
CA THR A 109 10.36 -1.32 8.56
C THR A 109 11.25 -2.39 9.23
N ALA A 110 10.69 -3.25 10.09
CA ALA A 110 11.46 -4.07 11.02
C ALA A 110 11.12 -5.57 11.01
N GLU A 111 10.59 -6.11 9.91
CA GLU A 111 10.32 -7.55 9.79
C GLU A 111 11.58 -8.37 10.06
N GLU A 112 12.71 -8.01 9.46
CA GLU A 112 13.98 -8.71 9.60
C GLU A 112 14.52 -8.64 11.03
N ALA A 113 14.43 -7.46 11.65
CA ALA A 113 14.93 -7.25 13.01
C ALA A 113 14.12 -8.07 14.02
N PHE A 114 12.79 -8.07 13.93
CA PHE A 114 11.96 -8.91 14.80
C PHE A 114 12.13 -10.39 14.50
N THR A 115 12.26 -10.77 13.23
CA THR A 115 12.45 -12.18 12.84
C THR A 115 13.76 -12.72 13.41
N ALA A 116 14.85 -11.93 13.35
CA ALA A 116 16.12 -12.29 13.95
C ALA A 116 16.03 -12.43 15.48
N LEU A 117 15.35 -11.51 16.17
CA LEU A 117 15.14 -11.61 17.62
C LEU A 117 14.34 -12.88 18.00
N ILE A 118 13.30 -13.19 17.25
CA ILE A 118 12.48 -14.39 17.52
C ILE A 118 13.22 -15.67 17.15
N ARG A 119 14.04 -15.67 16.09
CA ARG A 119 14.86 -16.83 15.73
C ARG A 119 15.70 -17.35 16.88
N ASP A 120 16.31 -16.44 17.63
CA ASP A 120 17.27 -16.79 18.67
C ASP A 120 16.58 -17.23 19.98
N GLU A 121 15.31 -16.86 20.18
CA GLU A 121 14.55 -17.07 21.42
C GLU A 121 13.43 -18.12 21.31
N LEU A 122 12.96 -18.42 20.10
CA LEU A 122 11.88 -19.38 19.86
C LEU A 122 12.43 -20.80 19.70
N SER A 123 11.96 -21.72 20.53
CA SER A 123 12.37 -23.14 20.48
C SER A 123 11.21 -24.13 20.53
N SER A 124 10.05 -23.74 21.08
CA SER A 124 8.91 -24.64 21.29
C SER A 124 7.57 -23.98 20.96
N TYR A 125 6.62 -24.80 20.48
CA TYR A 125 5.24 -24.38 20.24
C TYR A 125 4.55 -23.77 21.47
N LYS A 126 5.00 -24.12 22.69
CA LYS A 126 4.46 -23.59 23.95
C LYS A 126 4.69 -22.10 24.14
N GLN A 127 5.63 -21.50 23.40
CA GLN A 127 5.86 -20.06 23.42
C GLN A 127 4.90 -19.31 22.49
N LEU A 128 4.23 -20.00 21.55
CA LEU A 128 3.40 -19.38 20.53
C LEU A 128 1.93 -19.29 20.98
N PRO A 129 1.21 -18.21 20.62
CA PRO A 129 1.67 -17.10 19.80
C PRO A 129 2.53 -16.08 20.56
N ILE A 130 3.56 -15.53 19.91
CA ILE A 130 4.34 -14.38 20.39
C ILE A 130 3.91 -13.16 19.58
N THR A 131 3.62 -12.04 20.24
CA THR A 131 3.29 -10.78 19.56
C THR A 131 4.14 -9.67 20.17
N GLY A 132 5.06 -9.12 19.37
CA GLY A 132 5.88 -7.97 19.74
C GLY A 132 5.52 -6.73 18.93
N TYR A 133 5.63 -5.54 19.49
CA TYR A 133 5.46 -4.28 18.77
C TYR A 133 6.49 -3.24 19.21
N GLN A 134 6.64 -2.18 18.43
CA GLN A 134 7.43 -1.01 18.80
C GLN A 134 6.69 0.25 18.38
N ILE A 135 6.97 1.38 19.03
CA ILE A 135 6.69 2.71 18.51
C ILE A 135 8.05 3.36 18.27
N ASN A 136 8.49 3.45 17.01
CA ASN A 136 9.87 3.81 16.70
C ASN A 136 9.99 4.57 15.38
N THR A 137 11.09 5.30 15.23
CA THR A 137 11.39 6.04 14.01
C THR A 137 11.72 5.10 12.86
N LYS A 138 11.18 5.41 11.69
CA LYS A 138 11.47 4.79 10.40
C LYS A 138 12.05 5.83 9.46
N TYR A 139 12.81 5.35 8.48
CA TYR A 139 13.28 6.17 7.37
C TYR A 139 12.97 5.51 6.03
N ARG A 140 12.26 6.23 5.16
CA ARG A 140 12.05 5.86 3.75
C ARG A 140 12.56 7.00 2.90
N ASP A 141 13.46 6.73 1.94
CA ASP A 141 14.02 7.79 1.09
C ASP A 141 13.02 8.20 -0.01
N GLU A 142 11.92 8.79 0.44
CA GLU A 142 10.83 9.23 -0.42
C GLU A 142 11.34 10.25 -1.45
N ILE A 143 11.08 9.94 -2.72
CA ILE A 143 11.56 10.73 -3.86
C ILE A 143 10.90 12.10 -3.88
N ARG A 144 9.61 12.17 -3.47
CA ARG A 144 8.84 13.40 -3.36
C ARG A 144 8.08 13.47 -2.03
N PRO A 145 8.75 13.84 -0.93
CA PRO A 145 8.09 14.09 0.34
C PRO A 145 7.08 15.23 0.16
N ARG A 146 5.87 15.06 0.65
CA ARG A 146 4.76 16.01 0.48
C ARG A 146 3.87 16.02 1.71
N TYR A 147 3.08 17.09 1.83
CA TYR A 147 1.99 17.16 2.82
C TYR A 147 2.46 17.09 4.29
N GLY A 148 3.65 17.64 4.56
CA GLY A 148 4.19 17.68 5.93
C GLY A 148 4.55 16.28 6.42
N VAL A 149 4.04 15.93 7.60
CA VAL A 149 4.31 14.63 8.25
C VAL A 149 3.42 13.49 7.71
N MET A 150 2.48 13.77 6.80
CA MET A 150 1.68 12.73 6.13
C MET A 150 2.55 11.83 5.25
N ARG A 151 3.54 12.42 4.56
CA ARG A 151 4.48 11.73 3.68
C ARG A 151 5.87 12.35 3.78
N GLY A 152 6.52 12.11 4.92
CA GLY A 152 7.90 12.47 5.19
C GLY A 152 8.91 11.37 4.84
N ARG A 153 10.20 11.67 4.99
CA ARG A 153 11.28 10.68 4.89
C ARG A 153 11.54 9.99 6.22
N GLU A 154 11.57 10.79 7.29
CA GLU A 154 11.63 10.32 8.66
C GLU A 154 10.24 10.47 9.30
N PHE A 155 9.76 9.41 9.93
CA PHE A 155 8.47 9.38 10.61
C PHE A 155 8.46 8.29 11.67
N THR A 156 7.57 8.38 12.66
CA THR A 156 7.34 7.36 13.66
C THR A 156 6.19 6.46 13.24
N MET A 157 6.43 5.16 13.36
CA MET A 157 5.44 4.12 13.11
C MET A 157 5.33 3.25 14.35
N LYS A 158 4.09 2.85 14.64
CA LYS A 158 3.86 1.67 15.47
C LYS A 158 3.78 0.46 14.57
N ASP A 159 4.80 -0.39 14.57
CA ASP A 159 4.84 -1.65 13.84
C ASP A 159 4.88 -2.83 14.81
N ALA A 160 4.07 -3.85 14.54
CA ALA A 160 3.96 -5.06 15.34
C ALA A 160 4.10 -6.31 14.48
N TYR A 161 4.61 -7.37 15.09
CA TYR A 161 4.92 -8.64 14.45
C TYR A 161 4.47 -9.79 15.35
N SER A 162 3.66 -10.70 14.80
CA SER A 162 3.15 -11.86 15.51
C SER A 162 3.66 -13.15 14.87
N TYR A 163 3.93 -14.18 15.68
CA TYR A 163 4.47 -15.46 15.26
C TYR A 163 3.57 -16.59 15.78
N HIS A 164 3.29 -17.57 14.92
CA HIS A 164 2.23 -18.55 15.15
C HIS A 164 2.63 -19.96 14.71
N ALA A 165 2.13 -20.95 15.45
CA ALA A 165 2.35 -22.35 15.11
C ALA A 165 1.54 -22.80 13.88
N ASN A 166 0.41 -22.13 13.60
CA ASN A 166 -0.51 -22.48 12.52
C ASN A 166 -1.32 -21.26 12.04
N GLN A 167 -2.01 -21.44 10.92
CA GLN A 167 -2.81 -20.38 10.29
C GLN A 167 -4.02 -19.92 11.12
N GLU A 168 -4.60 -20.81 11.93
CA GLU A 168 -5.73 -20.47 12.80
C GLU A 168 -5.30 -19.44 13.86
N SER A 169 -4.19 -19.69 14.55
CA SER A 169 -3.62 -18.73 15.50
C SER A 169 -3.25 -17.39 14.85
N LEU A 170 -2.73 -17.40 13.61
CA LEU A 170 -2.47 -16.17 12.86
C LEU A 170 -3.76 -15.41 12.55
N ASN A 171 -4.82 -16.12 12.14
CA ASN A 171 -6.11 -15.51 11.87
C ASN A 171 -6.72 -14.88 13.13
N GLU A 172 -6.67 -15.57 14.27
CA GLU A 172 -7.17 -15.03 15.55
C GLU A 172 -6.47 -13.74 15.96
N VAL A 173 -5.14 -13.69 15.89
CA VAL A 173 -4.38 -12.49 16.26
C VAL A 173 -4.58 -11.37 15.24
N TYR A 174 -4.68 -11.69 13.95
CA TYR A 174 -5.02 -10.71 12.92
C TYR A 174 -6.35 -9.99 13.22
N GLU A 175 -7.41 -10.73 13.59
CA GLU A 175 -8.70 -10.14 13.96
C GLU A 175 -8.62 -9.29 15.24
N LYS A 176 -7.79 -9.70 16.23
CA LYS A 176 -7.52 -8.88 17.43
C LYS A 176 -6.88 -7.54 17.07
N PHE A 177 -5.89 -7.54 16.18
CA PHE A 177 -5.27 -6.31 15.68
C PHE A 177 -6.25 -5.44 14.91
N ALA A 178 -7.06 -6.03 14.02
CA ALA A 178 -8.08 -5.31 13.27
C ALA A 178 -9.09 -4.62 14.20
N SER A 179 -9.53 -5.32 15.26
CA SER A 179 -10.41 -4.75 16.29
C SER A 179 -9.73 -3.64 17.10
N ALA A 180 -8.48 -3.86 17.53
CA ALA A 180 -7.70 -2.86 18.26
C ALA A 180 -7.47 -1.59 17.44
N TYR A 181 -7.21 -1.70 16.14
CA TYR A 181 -7.02 -0.54 15.25
C TYR A 181 -8.29 0.30 15.15
N ARG A 182 -9.44 -0.34 14.96
CA ARG A 182 -10.74 0.36 14.95
C ARG A 182 -10.98 1.10 16.27
N LYS A 183 -10.62 0.51 17.41
CA LYS A 183 -10.68 1.17 18.72
C LYS A 183 -9.71 2.34 18.84
N ILE A 184 -8.45 2.16 18.42
CA ILE A 184 -7.44 3.23 18.39
C ILE A 184 -7.99 4.42 17.60
N PHE A 185 -8.37 4.22 16.34
CA PHE A 185 -8.83 5.31 15.48
C PHE A 185 -10.10 5.97 16.02
N SER A 186 -11.04 5.20 16.56
CA SER A 186 -12.21 5.75 17.25
C SER A 186 -11.83 6.62 18.46
N ARG A 187 -10.87 6.16 19.29
CA ARG A 187 -10.35 6.94 20.43
C ARG A 187 -9.57 8.18 19.98
N LEU A 188 -8.94 8.15 18.82
CA LEU A 188 -8.32 9.31 18.17
C LEU A 188 -9.35 10.26 17.54
N SER A 189 -10.65 9.93 17.60
CA SER A 189 -11.76 10.65 16.95
C SER A 189 -11.61 10.72 15.43
N LEU A 190 -11.07 9.68 14.80
CA LEU A 190 -10.91 9.57 13.35
C LEU A 190 -11.97 8.69 12.73
N THR A 191 -12.47 9.08 11.56
CA THR A 191 -13.41 8.28 10.77
C THR A 191 -12.66 7.44 9.75
N VAL A 192 -12.44 6.16 10.09
CA VAL A 192 -11.67 5.24 9.23
C VAL A 192 -12.56 4.27 8.46
N ILE A 193 -12.19 4.04 7.20
CA ILE A 193 -12.77 3.06 6.30
C ILE A 193 -11.79 1.90 6.16
N PRO A 194 -12.08 0.72 6.72
CA PRO A 194 -11.27 -0.46 6.46
C PRO A 194 -11.50 -0.92 5.02
N VAL A 195 -10.43 -1.07 4.25
CA VAL A 195 -10.49 -1.48 2.84
C VAL A 195 -9.63 -2.72 2.62
N LYS A 196 -10.09 -3.62 1.75
CA LYS A 196 -9.26 -4.71 1.25
C LYS A 196 -8.11 -4.13 0.43
N ALA A 197 -6.91 -4.60 0.69
CA ALA A 197 -5.70 -4.09 0.06
C ALA A 197 -4.89 -5.20 -0.60
N ASP A 198 -3.92 -4.81 -1.42
CA ASP A 198 -2.95 -5.75 -1.95
C ASP A 198 -1.92 -6.14 -0.88
N THR A 199 -1.33 -7.32 -1.01
CA THR A 199 -0.25 -7.77 -0.11
C THR A 199 1.12 -7.25 -0.55
N GLY A 200 1.24 -6.75 -1.78
CA GLY A 200 2.41 -6.13 -2.37
C GLY A 200 3.70 -6.95 -2.22
N ALA A 201 4.82 -6.22 -2.16
CA ALA A 201 6.14 -6.78 -1.91
C ALA A 201 6.28 -7.43 -0.52
N MET A 202 5.35 -7.18 0.41
CA MET A 202 5.34 -7.81 1.72
C MET A 202 5.02 -9.30 1.62
N GLY A 203 4.21 -9.72 0.64
CA GLY A 203 3.73 -11.09 0.47
C GLY A 203 2.65 -11.48 1.48
N GLY A 204 1.97 -12.61 1.26
CA GLY A 204 0.93 -13.10 2.17
C GLY A 204 -0.41 -13.43 1.51
N THR A 205 -1.45 -13.66 2.33
CA THR A 205 -2.80 -14.05 1.85
C THR A 205 -3.94 -13.16 2.33
N GLY A 206 -3.68 -12.20 3.23
CA GLY A 206 -4.68 -11.27 3.75
C GLY A 206 -4.07 -9.92 4.09
N SER A 207 -4.75 -8.85 3.68
CA SER A 207 -4.30 -7.46 3.78
C SER A 207 -5.51 -6.53 3.95
N GLU A 208 -5.49 -5.70 4.98
CA GLU A 208 -6.51 -4.67 5.26
C GLU A 208 -5.81 -3.33 5.58
N GLU A 209 -6.19 -2.29 4.85
CA GLU A 209 -5.76 -0.90 5.08
C GLU A 209 -6.85 -0.13 5.81
N PHE A 210 -6.45 0.82 6.66
CA PHE A 210 -7.35 1.69 7.41
C PHE A 210 -7.22 3.11 6.88
N MET A 211 -8.22 3.53 6.10
CA MET A 211 -8.15 4.77 5.32
C MET A 211 -8.95 5.89 5.98
N VAL A 212 -8.42 7.11 5.98
CA VAL A 212 -9.20 8.32 6.23
C VAL A 212 -9.48 9.00 4.89
N GLU A 213 -10.74 9.36 4.63
CA GLU A 213 -11.10 10.08 3.43
C GLU A 213 -10.37 11.43 3.36
N SER A 214 -9.75 11.70 2.22
CA SER A 214 -9.00 12.94 2.02
C SER A 214 -8.86 13.24 0.54
N PRO A 215 -9.17 14.46 0.07
CA PRO A 215 -9.06 14.81 -1.36
C PRO A 215 -7.60 14.79 -1.85
N VAL A 216 -6.63 14.87 -0.94
CA VAL A 216 -5.19 14.80 -1.21
C VAL A 216 -4.59 13.42 -0.94
N GLY A 217 -5.46 12.43 -0.68
CA GLY A 217 -5.09 11.04 -0.50
C GLY A 217 -4.37 10.46 -1.71
N ASP A 218 -3.32 9.67 -1.43
CA ASP A 218 -2.56 8.99 -2.47
C ASP A 218 -3.36 7.83 -3.07
N ASP A 219 -4.19 7.18 -2.24
CA ASP A 219 -4.95 6.00 -2.61
C ASP A 219 -6.35 6.32 -3.14
N THR A 220 -6.80 5.49 -4.07
CA THR A 220 -8.17 5.56 -4.60
C THR A 220 -8.97 4.38 -4.06
N LEU A 221 -10.05 4.67 -3.35
CA LEU A 221 -10.90 3.66 -2.73
C LEU A 221 -12.12 3.39 -3.62
N ILE A 222 -12.47 2.13 -3.80
CA ILE A 222 -13.69 1.68 -4.48
C ILE A 222 -14.68 1.19 -3.42
N LEU A 223 -15.82 1.86 -3.32
CA LEU A 223 -16.78 1.72 -2.24
C LEU A 223 -18.19 1.39 -2.76
N CYS A 224 -18.92 0.54 -2.04
CA CYS A 224 -20.34 0.29 -2.27
C CYS A 224 -21.18 0.68 -1.07
N ALA A 225 -21.97 1.76 -1.21
CA ALA A 225 -22.85 2.25 -0.15
C ALA A 225 -23.97 1.26 0.23
N SER A 226 -24.32 0.33 -0.67
CA SER A 226 -25.44 -0.60 -0.44
C SER A 226 -25.07 -1.81 0.42
N CYS A 227 -23.86 -2.34 0.31
CA CYS A 227 -23.44 -3.56 1.02
C CYS A 227 -22.15 -3.41 1.84
N GLY A 228 -21.54 -2.21 1.87
CA GLY A 228 -20.31 -1.96 2.61
C GLY A 228 -19.05 -2.57 1.99
N TYR A 229 -19.08 -2.94 0.69
CA TYR A 229 -17.84 -3.33 0.00
C TYR A 229 -16.87 -2.16 -0.02
N ALA A 230 -15.62 -2.41 0.34
CA ALA A 230 -14.57 -1.40 0.35
C ALA A 230 -13.22 -2.05 0.02
N ALA A 231 -12.53 -1.52 -0.99
CA ALA A 231 -11.23 -1.99 -1.42
C ALA A 231 -10.38 -0.84 -1.98
N ASN A 232 -9.06 -0.93 -1.85
CA ASN A 232 -8.15 -0.13 -2.64
C ASN A 232 -8.32 -0.52 -4.13
N THR A 233 -8.15 0.43 -5.05
CA THR A 233 -8.27 0.20 -6.50
C THR A 233 -7.34 -0.92 -6.98
N GLU A 234 -6.16 -1.07 -6.36
CA GLU A 234 -5.21 -2.15 -6.62
C GLU A 234 -5.80 -3.55 -6.36
N LYS A 235 -6.79 -3.65 -5.46
CA LYS A 235 -7.42 -4.92 -5.06
C LYS A 235 -8.88 -5.07 -5.47
N ALA A 236 -9.54 -3.97 -5.83
CA ALA A 236 -10.97 -3.94 -6.10
C ALA A 236 -11.37 -4.90 -7.22
N SER A 237 -12.55 -5.53 -7.13
CA SER A 237 -13.12 -6.36 -8.20
C SER A 237 -14.59 -5.98 -8.42
N CYS A 238 -15.04 -6.07 -9.66
CA CYS A 238 -16.42 -5.80 -10.08
C CYS A 238 -17.03 -7.01 -10.77
N ALA A 239 -18.36 -7.07 -10.77
CA ALA A 239 -19.12 -8.07 -11.51
C ALA A 239 -18.82 -7.99 -13.00
N SER A 240 -18.92 -9.12 -13.70
CA SER A 240 -18.79 -9.16 -15.16
C SER A 240 -19.77 -8.19 -15.81
N ASP A 241 -19.34 -7.58 -16.91
CA ASP A 241 -20.20 -6.73 -17.73
C ASP A 241 -21.14 -7.66 -18.50
N ALA A 242 -22.23 -8.05 -17.85
CA ALA A 242 -23.11 -9.14 -18.29
C ALA A 242 -23.94 -8.83 -19.54
N ASP A 243 -23.83 -7.63 -20.09
CA ASP A 243 -24.67 -7.15 -21.18
C ASP A 243 -23.82 -6.57 -22.31
N MET A 244 -23.06 -7.45 -22.95
CA MET A 244 -22.57 -7.17 -24.29
C MET A 244 -23.53 -7.87 -25.24
N SER A 245 -24.40 -7.11 -25.89
CA SER A 245 -25.29 -7.56 -26.98
C SER A 245 -24.51 -8.02 -28.23
N LEU A 246 -23.31 -8.57 -28.04
CA LEU A 246 -22.39 -9.02 -29.07
C LEU A 246 -22.73 -10.46 -29.39
N VAL A 247 -23.02 -10.70 -30.65
CA VAL A 247 -23.36 -12.02 -31.16
C VAL A 247 -22.09 -12.65 -31.71
N LYS A 248 -21.85 -13.90 -31.35
CA LYS A 248 -20.76 -14.69 -31.92
C LYS A 248 -20.81 -14.64 -33.46
N THR A 249 -19.67 -14.40 -34.08
CA THR A 249 -19.51 -14.37 -35.53
C THR A 249 -18.99 -15.72 -36.05
N ASP A 250 -19.47 -16.14 -37.22
CA ASP A 250 -18.93 -17.27 -37.97
C ASP A 250 -18.01 -16.82 -39.11
N LYS A 251 -17.80 -15.50 -39.27
CA LYS A 251 -16.89 -14.96 -40.27
C LYS A 251 -15.45 -15.35 -39.92
N ALA A 252 -14.66 -15.60 -40.96
CA ALA A 252 -13.22 -15.77 -40.84
C ALA A 252 -12.56 -14.43 -40.47
N VAL A 253 -11.41 -14.51 -39.80
CA VAL A 253 -10.59 -13.34 -39.50
C VAL A 253 -10.19 -12.64 -40.80
N GLU A 254 -10.35 -11.32 -40.84
CA GLU A 254 -10.11 -10.47 -42.01
C GLU A 254 -9.13 -9.35 -41.65
N GLU A 255 -8.08 -9.16 -42.46
CA GLU A 255 -7.17 -8.01 -42.34
C GLU A 255 -7.85 -6.74 -42.88
N ILE A 256 -7.70 -5.64 -42.13
CA ILE A 256 -8.09 -4.30 -42.56
C ILE A 256 -6.91 -3.34 -42.44
N ASP A 257 -6.69 -2.54 -43.49
CA ASP A 257 -5.68 -1.48 -43.50
C ASP A 257 -6.16 -0.30 -42.66
N THR A 258 -5.37 0.07 -41.66
CA THR A 258 -5.62 1.15 -40.70
C THR A 258 -4.39 2.07 -40.60
N PRO A 259 -4.05 2.82 -41.66
CA PRO A 259 -2.80 3.57 -41.74
C PRO A 259 -2.73 4.69 -40.69
N ASN A 260 -1.68 4.66 -39.86
CA ASN A 260 -1.44 5.60 -38.75
C ASN A 260 -2.53 5.62 -37.66
N VAL A 261 -3.35 4.57 -37.55
CA VAL A 261 -4.34 4.40 -36.47
C VAL A 261 -3.72 3.52 -35.39
N LYS A 262 -3.42 4.08 -34.21
CA LYS A 262 -2.68 3.37 -33.15
C LYS A 262 -3.42 3.27 -31.83
N THR A 263 -4.28 4.23 -31.53
CA THR A 263 -5.02 4.30 -30.27
C THR A 263 -6.43 3.74 -30.41
N ILE A 264 -7.03 3.36 -29.29
CA ILE A 264 -8.41 2.88 -29.24
C ILE A 264 -9.39 3.96 -29.71
N GLU A 265 -9.12 5.22 -29.37
CA GLU A 265 -9.90 6.37 -29.78
C GLU A 265 -9.85 6.57 -31.30
N GLU A 266 -8.64 6.50 -31.90
CA GLU A 266 -8.47 6.59 -33.35
C GLU A 266 -9.15 5.41 -34.07
N LEU A 267 -9.02 4.19 -33.54
CA LEU A 267 -9.64 3.00 -34.14
C LEU A 267 -11.17 3.05 -34.06
N SER A 268 -11.71 3.56 -32.95
CA SER A 268 -13.15 3.76 -32.77
C SER A 268 -13.68 4.75 -33.80
N ALA A 269 -12.95 5.85 -34.03
CA ALA A 269 -13.30 6.85 -35.03
C ALA A 269 -13.15 6.33 -36.46
N PHE A 270 -12.15 5.48 -36.73
CA PHE A 270 -11.89 4.93 -38.05
C PHE A 270 -12.94 3.89 -38.46
N LEU A 271 -13.35 3.00 -37.54
CA LEU A 271 -14.29 1.91 -37.80
C LEU A 271 -15.75 2.24 -37.47
N ASP A 272 -16.02 3.44 -36.94
CA ASP A 272 -17.34 3.87 -36.46
C ASP A 272 -17.98 2.85 -35.50
N THR A 273 -17.18 2.40 -34.52
CA THR A 273 -17.58 1.42 -33.50
C THR A 273 -17.12 1.84 -32.12
N LYS A 274 -17.55 1.11 -31.10
CA LYS A 274 -17.28 1.43 -29.70
C LYS A 274 -15.99 0.74 -29.23
N PRO A 275 -15.24 1.35 -28.30
CA PRO A 275 -14.06 0.75 -27.67
C PRO A 275 -14.26 -0.68 -27.11
N GLN A 276 -15.49 -1.03 -26.69
CA GLN A 276 -15.83 -2.36 -26.18
C GLN A 276 -15.64 -3.49 -27.20
N THR A 277 -15.60 -3.19 -28.50
CA THR A 277 -15.38 -4.21 -29.55
C THR A 277 -13.91 -4.54 -29.77
N PHE A 278 -12.99 -3.84 -29.10
CA PHE A 278 -11.56 -3.96 -29.36
C PHE A 278 -10.84 -4.76 -28.28
N ILE A 279 -9.87 -5.59 -28.70
CA ILE A 279 -8.92 -6.23 -27.80
C ILE A 279 -7.61 -5.43 -27.88
N LYS A 280 -7.29 -4.74 -26.79
CA LYS A 280 -6.01 -4.05 -26.56
C LYS A 280 -4.98 -5.09 -26.10
N THR A 281 -3.85 -5.17 -26.80
CA THR A 281 -2.72 -6.04 -26.42
C THR A 281 -1.52 -5.19 -26.03
N LEU A 282 -1.06 -5.34 -24.78
CA LEU A 282 0.08 -4.64 -24.21
C LEU A 282 1.17 -5.64 -23.86
N ILE A 283 2.43 -5.32 -24.15
CA ILE A 283 3.55 -6.18 -23.77
C ILE A 283 4.09 -5.70 -22.44
N TYR A 284 4.10 -6.60 -21.46
CA TYR A 284 4.62 -6.34 -20.12
C TYR A 284 5.92 -7.10 -19.89
N LYS A 285 6.86 -6.42 -19.26
CA LYS A 285 8.09 -6.96 -18.69
C LYS A 285 7.84 -7.25 -17.22
N ALA A 286 8.11 -8.48 -16.79
CA ALA A 286 8.00 -8.91 -15.42
C ALA A 286 9.37 -9.30 -14.86
N LEU A 287 9.70 -8.76 -13.70
CA LEU A 287 10.93 -9.05 -12.99
C LEU A 287 10.68 -10.05 -11.87
N ASN A 288 11.60 -11.00 -11.72
CA ASN A 288 11.57 -12.01 -10.67
C ASN A 288 10.28 -12.85 -10.61
N SER A 289 9.75 -13.27 -11.75
CA SER A 289 8.52 -14.07 -11.80
C SER A 289 8.73 -15.49 -11.29
N GLU A 290 7.94 -15.91 -10.29
CA GLU A 290 7.90 -17.29 -9.79
C GLU A 290 6.90 -18.19 -10.56
N LEU A 291 6.18 -17.63 -11.54
CA LEU A 291 5.25 -18.37 -12.38
C LEU A 291 6.01 -19.40 -13.20
N ASP A 292 5.56 -20.65 -13.20
CA ASP A 292 6.18 -21.70 -14.01
C ASP A 292 5.83 -21.51 -15.49
N LEU A 293 6.79 -20.98 -16.24
CA LEU A 293 6.67 -20.73 -17.68
C LEU A 293 7.17 -21.89 -18.53
N THR A 294 7.54 -23.05 -17.97
CA THR A 294 8.15 -24.15 -18.75
C THR A 294 7.29 -24.64 -19.92
N LYS A 295 5.97 -24.46 -19.85
CA LYS A 295 5.01 -24.82 -20.91
C LYS A 295 4.44 -23.61 -21.66
N ALA A 296 4.88 -22.40 -21.34
CA ALA A 296 4.43 -21.18 -21.99
C ALA A 296 5.02 -21.07 -23.42
N PRO A 297 4.28 -20.52 -24.40
CA PRO A 297 4.85 -20.09 -25.67
C PRO A 297 6.01 -19.10 -25.45
N GLY A 298 7.03 -19.12 -26.31
CA GLY A 298 8.16 -18.19 -26.21
C GLY A 298 9.12 -18.38 -25.03
N SER A 299 8.89 -19.35 -24.14
CA SER A 299 9.66 -19.48 -22.88
C SER A 299 10.88 -20.40 -22.96
N ALA A 300 11.13 -21.06 -24.10
CA ALA A 300 12.16 -22.10 -24.23
C ALA A 300 13.58 -21.61 -23.88
N SER A 301 13.87 -20.33 -24.08
CA SER A 301 15.17 -19.71 -23.74
C SER A 301 15.25 -19.18 -22.31
N LEU A 302 14.12 -19.10 -21.58
CA LEU A 302 14.08 -18.54 -20.24
C LEU A 302 14.69 -19.54 -19.24
N LYS A 303 15.56 -19.04 -18.37
CA LYS A 303 16.21 -19.83 -17.32
C LYS A 303 15.77 -19.35 -15.96
N ARG A 304 15.36 -20.30 -15.11
CA ARG A 304 15.10 -20.01 -13.70
C ARG A 304 16.42 -19.93 -12.95
N VAL A 305 16.52 -18.97 -12.05
CA VAL A 305 17.65 -18.79 -11.14
C VAL A 305 17.16 -19.08 -9.72
N THR A 306 18.04 -19.66 -8.92
CA THR A 306 17.84 -19.84 -7.48
C THR A 306 18.85 -18.96 -6.77
N GLU A 307 18.38 -17.99 -5.99
CA GLU A 307 19.21 -17.12 -5.16
C GLU A 307 19.13 -17.54 -3.70
N THR A 308 20.25 -17.39 -2.99
CA THR A 308 20.34 -17.64 -1.55
C THR A 308 19.35 -16.75 -0.80
N GLY A 309 18.42 -17.34 -0.05
CA GLY A 309 17.37 -16.61 0.70
C GLY A 309 16.00 -16.58 0.02
N ARG A 310 15.87 -16.95 -1.26
CA ARG A 310 14.56 -17.15 -1.90
C ARG A 310 14.14 -18.62 -1.89
N ALA A 311 12.89 -18.86 -1.50
CA ALA A 311 12.35 -20.22 -1.35
C ALA A 311 12.04 -20.91 -2.69
N ALA A 312 11.75 -20.15 -3.75
CA ALA A 312 11.37 -20.67 -5.05
C ALA A 312 12.30 -20.15 -6.17
N PRO A 313 12.66 -20.99 -7.18
CA PRO A 313 13.36 -20.51 -8.36
C PRO A 313 12.47 -19.53 -9.13
N PHE A 314 13.06 -18.51 -9.74
CA PHE A 314 12.30 -17.47 -10.45
C PHE A 314 12.96 -17.13 -11.79
N TYR A 315 12.21 -16.51 -12.69
CA TYR A 315 12.71 -15.92 -13.91
C TYR A 315 13.13 -14.47 -13.62
N PRO A 316 14.43 -14.11 -13.72
CA PRO A 316 14.88 -12.74 -13.45
C PRO A 316 14.16 -11.72 -14.32
N GLU A 317 13.92 -12.11 -15.58
CA GLU A 317 13.23 -11.31 -16.58
C GLU A 317 12.34 -12.25 -17.42
N SER A 318 11.10 -11.83 -17.65
CA SER A 318 10.13 -12.52 -18.51
C SER A 318 9.18 -11.49 -19.14
N PHE A 319 8.57 -11.83 -20.28
CA PHE A 319 7.67 -10.95 -21.00
C PHE A 319 6.32 -11.64 -21.25
N PHE A 320 5.25 -10.84 -21.26
CA PHE A 320 3.87 -11.32 -21.44
C PHE A 320 3.12 -10.42 -22.42
N ALA A 321 2.31 -11.00 -23.29
CA ALA A 321 1.34 -10.27 -24.08
C ALA A 321 -0.01 -10.25 -23.35
N VAL A 322 -0.43 -9.10 -22.85
CA VAL A 322 -1.58 -8.95 -21.97
C VAL A 322 -2.73 -8.33 -22.74
N CYS A 323 -3.83 -9.06 -22.85
CA CYS A 323 -5.01 -8.69 -23.62
C CYS A 323 -6.14 -8.26 -22.70
N ILE A 324 -6.73 -7.10 -22.98
CA ILE A 324 -7.86 -6.54 -22.24
C ILE A 324 -8.84 -5.86 -23.23
N ARG A 325 -10.11 -5.70 -22.86
CA ARG A 325 -11.08 -4.94 -23.67
C ARG A 325 -10.63 -3.47 -23.82
N GLY A 326 -10.91 -2.87 -24.97
CA GLY A 326 -10.33 -1.59 -25.40
C GLY A 326 -10.67 -0.39 -24.51
N ASP A 327 -11.83 -0.37 -23.86
CA ASP A 327 -12.26 0.65 -22.90
C ASP A 327 -11.72 0.48 -21.48
N LEU A 328 -11.00 -0.61 -21.20
CA LEU A 328 -10.54 -0.96 -19.86
C LEU A 328 -9.02 -0.83 -19.75
N ASP A 329 -8.55 -0.56 -18.54
CA ASP A 329 -7.13 -0.46 -18.22
C ASP A 329 -6.64 -1.61 -17.37
N ILE A 330 -5.38 -1.98 -17.57
CA ILE A 330 -4.73 -3.03 -16.80
C ILE A 330 -4.39 -2.48 -15.41
N ASN A 331 -4.68 -3.30 -14.42
CA ASN A 331 -4.24 -3.12 -13.06
C ASN A 331 -2.94 -3.90 -12.85
N GLU A 332 -1.83 -3.17 -12.77
CA GLU A 332 -0.49 -3.77 -12.68
C GLU A 332 -0.30 -4.56 -11.38
N ALA A 333 -0.90 -4.16 -10.27
CA ALA A 333 -0.83 -4.92 -9.03
C ALA A 333 -1.51 -6.30 -9.17
N LYS A 334 -2.70 -6.35 -9.79
CA LYS A 334 -3.38 -7.63 -10.08
C LYS A 334 -2.59 -8.48 -11.08
N LEU A 335 -2.05 -7.87 -12.13
CA LEU A 335 -1.23 -8.58 -13.10
C LEU A 335 0.03 -9.15 -12.44
N ALA A 336 0.72 -8.38 -11.58
CA ALA A 336 1.94 -8.81 -10.88
C ALA A 336 1.65 -10.00 -9.98
N ALA A 337 0.54 -9.95 -9.23
CA ALA A 337 0.08 -11.06 -8.40
C ALA A 337 -0.24 -12.30 -9.25
N LEU A 338 -0.90 -12.11 -10.40
CA LEU A 338 -1.26 -13.19 -11.32
C LEU A 338 -0.03 -13.88 -11.92
N VAL A 339 0.99 -13.09 -12.31
CA VAL A 339 2.26 -13.60 -12.87
C VAL A 339 3.33 -13.89 -11.82
N LYS A 340 3.00 -13.72 -10.54
CA LYS A 340 3.89 -13.91 -9.38
C LYS A 340 5.23 -13.17 -9.54
N ALA A 341 5.18 -11.95 -10.05
CA ALA A 341 6.36 -11.11 -10.25
C ALA A 341 6.56 -10.15 -9.08
N SER A 342 7.80 -9.76 -8.80
CA SER A 342 8.08 -8.73 -7.79
C SER A 342 7.79 -7.33 -8.31
N GLU A 343 7.90 -7.14 -9.63
CA GLU A 343 7.75 -5.87 -10.31
C GLU A 343 7.27 -6.09 -11.75
N LEU A 344 6.50 -5.15 -12.26
CA LEU A 344 5.98 -5.12 -13.62
C LEU A 344 6.23 -3.75 -14.24
N GLU A 345 6.58 -3.75 -15.51
CA GLU A 345 6.78 -2.56 -16.31
C GLU A 345 6.20 -2.79 -17.70
N LEU A 346 5.71 -1.73 -18.35
CA LEU A 346 5.44 -1.79 -19.78
C LEU A 346 6.75 -2.02 -20.54
N ALA A 347 6.71 -2.89 -21.53
CA ALA A 347 7.87 -3.15 -22.38
C ALA A 347 8.22 -1.92 -23.22
N SER A 348 9.50 -1.79 -23.57
CA SER A 348 9.96 -0.73 -24.47
C SER A 348 9.40 -0.92 -25.88
N ASP A 349 9.34 0.16 -26.67
CA ASP A 349 8.93 0.08 -28.09
C ASP A 349 9.80 -0.93 -28.87
N GLU A 350 11.09 -1.01 -28.55
CA GLU A 350 12.02 -1.99 -29.15
C GLU A 350 11.64 -3.43 -28.79
N ASP A 351 11.28 -3.70 -27.53
CA ASP A 351 10.82 -5.02 -27.11
C ASP A 351 9.46 -5.36 -27.76
N VAL A 352 8.55 -4.40 -27.87
CA VAL A 352 7.26 -4.59 -28.56
C VAL A 352 7.51 -5.01 -30.02
N GLU A 353 8.35 -4.28 -30.76
CA GLU A 353 8.70 -4.64 -32.14
C GLU A 353 9.41 -5.98 -32.22
N ARG A 354 10.32 -6.28 -31.29
CA ARG A 354 11.05 -7.55 -31.21
C ARG A 354 10.12 -8.75 -31.09
N PHE A 355 9.10 -8.66 -30.25
CA PHE A 355 8.20 -9.78 -29.97
C PHE A 355 7.01 -9.85 -30.92
N THR A 356 6.46 -8.71 -31.33
CA THR A 356 5.23 -8.67 -32.15
C THR A 356 5.51 -8.52 -33.63
N GLN A 357 6.74 -8.16 -34.03
CA GLN A 357 7.12 -7.78 -35.39
C GLN A 357 6.34 -6.56 -35.94
N ALA A 358 5.67 -5.82 -35.05
CA ALA A 358 4.85 -4.68 -35.36
C ALA A 358 5.16 -3.52 -34.41
N PRO A 359 5.00 -2.26 -34.87
CA PRO A 359 5.15 -1.12 -33.99
C PRO A 359 3.99 -1.06 -32.98
N VAL A 360 4.21 -0.31 -31.90
CA VAL A 360 3.18 -0.01 -30.90
C VAL A 360 1.92 0.52 -31.57
N GLY A 361 0.77 -0.04 -31.17
CA GLY A 361 -0.55 0.22 -31.75
C GLY A 361 -1.09 -0.91 -32.63
N PHE A 362 -0.25 -1.87 -33.03
CA PHE A 362 -0.66 -2.99 -33.91
C PHE A 362 -0.37 -4.39 -33.33
N ALA A 363 -0.03 -4.45 -32.05
CA ALA A 363 0.10 -5.70 -31.33
C ALA A 363 -1.29 -6.36 -31.16
N GLY A 364 -1.36 -7.68 -31.34
CA GLY A 364 -2.57 -8.47 -31.13
C GLY A 364 -2.24 -9.93 -30.79
N PRO A 365 -3.23 -10.71 -30.34
CA PRO A 365 -3.00 -12.07 -29.88
C PRO A 365 -3.04 -13.12 -31.00
N VAL A 366 -3.64 -12.81 -32.15
CA VAL A 366 -3.82 -13.78 -33.25
C VAL A 366 -2.49 -13.99 -33.98
N GLY A 367 -1.97 -15.22 -33.91
CA GLY A 367 -0.67 -15.58 -34.50
C GLY A 367 0.55 -15.20 -33.65
N LEU A 368 0.36 -14.71 -32.42
CA LEU A 368 1.46 -14.34 -31.53
C LEU A 368 1.96 -15.55 -30.74
N ASP A 369 3.00 -16.21 -31.23
CA ASP A 369 3.61 -17.40 -30.59
C ASP A 369 4.91 -17.09 -29.82
N SER A 370 5.41 -15.86 -29.92
CA SER A 370 6.68 -15.42 -29.34
C SER A 370 6.62 -15.16 -27.83
N LEU A 371 5.41 -15.04 -27.27
CA LEU A 371 5.17 -14.70 -25.87
C LEU A 371 3.98 -15.48 -25.29
N PRO A 372 3.97 -15.76 -23.97
CA PRO A 372 2.76 -16.17 -23.28
C PRO A 372 1.71 -15.05 -23.33
N ILE A 373 0.51 -15.40 -23.80
CA ILE A 373 -0.64 -14.51 -23.79
C ILE A 373 -1.39 -14.65 -22.47
N ILE A 374 -1.66 -13.53 -21.81
CA ILE A 374 -2.52 -13.41 -20.63
C ILE A 374 -3.77 -12.63 -21.05
N VAL A 375 -4.95 -13.11 -20.67
CA VAL A 375 -6.22 -12.44 -21.01
C VAL A 375 -6.96 -12.00 -19.75
N ASP A 376 -7.48 -10.78 -19.77
CA ASP A 376 -8.48 -10.35 -18.80
C ASP A 376 -9.81 -11.09 -19.02
N ASN A 377 -10.56 -11.29 -17.94
CA ASN A 377 -11.89 -11.91 -18.02
C ASN A 377 -12.84 -11.18 -18.98
N SER A 378 -12.68 -9.86 -19.18
CA SER A 378 -13.47 -9.10 -20.16
C SER A 378 -13.30 -9.61 -21.59
N VAL A 379 -12.09 -10.03 -21.97
CA VAL A 379 -11.79 -10.55 -23.32
C VAL A 379 -12.51 -11.87 -23.57
N LEU A 380 -12.64 -12.72 -22.56
CA LEU A 380 -13.33 -14.01 -22.67
C LEU A 380 -14.83 -13.86 -22.95
N ALA A 381 -15.42 -12.70 -22.65
CA ALA A 381 -16.82 -12.38 -22.92
C ALA A 381 -17.02 -11.63 -24.25
N MET A 382 -15.96 -11.36 -25.01
CA MET A 382 -16.05 -10.64 -26.29
C MET A 382 -16.42 -11.59 -27.42
N HIS A 383 -17.14 -11.03 -28.39
CA HIS A 383 -17.46 -11.68 -29.67
C HIS A 383 -17.25 -10.68 -30.80
N ASP A 384 -16.88 -11.18 -31.99
CA ASP A 384 -16.70 -10.37 -33.21
C ASP A 384 -15.74 -9.17 -33.00
N ALA A 385 -14.63 -9.41 -32.31
CA ALA A 385 -13.72 -8.38 -31.85
C ALA A 385 -12.76 -7.89 -32.96
N VAL A 386 -12.17 -6.71 -32.73
CA VAL A 386 -11.07 -6.17 -33.51
C VAL A 386 -9.80 -6.11 -32.67
N THR A 387 -8.65 -6.45 -33.24
CA THR A 387 -7.35 -6.39 -32.54
C THR A 387 -6.22 -6.08 -33.51
N GLY A 388 -5.02 -5.78 -33.01
CA GLY A 388 -3.85 -5.52 -33.87
C GLY A 388 -3.46 -6.74 -34.71
N GLY A 389 -2.99 -6.52 -35.92
CA GLY A 389 -2.69 -7.60 -36.87
C GLY A 389 -1.25 -8.11 -36.88
N LEU A 390 -0.43 -7.78 -35.87
CA LEU A 390 1.00 -8.10 -35.83
C LEU A 390 1.76 -7.59 -37.07
N LYS A 391 1.26 -6.50 -37.64
CA LYS A 391 1.81 -5.85 -38.83
C LYS A 391 1.48 -4.38 -38.78
N LYS A 392 2.46 -3.54 -39.13
CA LYS A 392 2.27 -2.09 -39.19
C LYS A 392 1.06 -1.74 -40.07
N ASP A 393 0.23 -0.84 -39.57
CA ASP A 393 -0.94 -0.29 -40.26
C ASP A 393 -2.03 -1.33 -40.58
N VAL A 394 -2.07 -2.47 -39.86
CA VAL A 394 -3.07 -3.53 -40.06
C VAL A 394 -3.72 -3.93 -38.73
N HIS A 395 -5.05 -4.03 -38.75
CA HIS A 395 -5.85 -4.66 -37.71
C HIS A 395 -6.59 -5.88 -38.26
N LEU A 396 -7.11 -6.73 -37.37
CA LEU A 396 -7.89 -7.91 -37.69
C LEU A 396 -9.32 -7.72 -37.23
N LEU A 397 -10.27 -7.92 -38.13
CA LEU A 397 -11.70 -7.97 -37.85
C LEU A 397 -12.14 -9.41 -37.56
N HIS A 398 -13.33 -9.53 -36.98
CA HIS A 398 -14.03 -10.81 -36.79
C HIS A 398 -13.29 -11.81 -35.89
N VAL A 399 -12.49 -11.31 -34.94
CA VAL A 399 -11.73 -12.14 -34.00
C VAL A 399 -12.65 -12.67 -32.90
N GLU A 400 -12.64 -13.98 -32.72
CA GLU A 400 -13.38 -14.68 -31.69
C GLU A 400 -12.39 -15.28 -30.67
N PRO A 401 -12.39 -14.80 -29.41
CA PRO A 401 -11.58 -15.36 -28.34
C PRO A 401 -11.73 -16.88 -28.24
N SER A 402 -10.63 -17.59 -27.99
CA SER A 402 -10.56 -19.07 -27.95
C SER A 402 -10.79 -19.81 -29.29
N ARG A 403 -11.32 -19.16 -30.33
CA ARG A 403 -11.34 -19.71 -31.71
C ARG A 403 -10.05 -19.37 -32.45
N ASP A 404 -9.64 -18.10 -32.41
CA ASP A 404 -8.58 -17.57 -33.30
C ASP A 404 -7.22 -17.44 -32.63
N PHE A 405 -7.16 -17.52 -31.30
CA PHE A 405 -5.92 -17.54 -30.54
C PHE A 405 -6.08 -18.35 -29.25
N SER A 406 -4.95 -18.86 -28.74
CA SER A 406 -4.87 -19.52 -27.45
C SER A 406 -4.17 -18.61 -26.44
N PHE A 407 -4.46 -18.78 -25.14
CA PHE A 407 -3.82 -18.03 -24.08
C PHE A 407 -3.26 -18.95 -23.01
N PHE A 408 -2.22 -18.50 -22.33
CA PHE A 408 -1.54 -19.24 -21.28
C PHE A 408 -2.28 -19.13 -19.94
N LEU A 409 -2.79 -17.94 -19.62
CA LEU A 409 -3.45 -17.67 -18.35
C LEU A 409 -4.57 -16.63 -18.51
N SER A 410 -5.59 -16.72 -17.66
CA SER A 410 -6.66 -15.71 -17.58
C SER A 410 -6.88 -15.27 -16.14
N GLY A 411 -7.33 -14.04 -15.94
CA GLY A 411 -7.65 -13.53 -14.61
C GLY A 411 -8.36 -12.18 -14.63
N ASP A 412 -8.80 -11.72 -13.45
CA ASP A 412 -9.22 -10.32 -13.23
C ASP A 412 -7.95 -9.47 -13.14
N ILE A 413 -7.65 -8.74 -14.21
CA ILE A 413 -6.50 -7.82 -14.28
C ILE A 413 -6.96 -6.42 -14.68
N ARG A 414 -8.26 -6.13 -14.65
CA ARG A 414 -8.79 -4.80 -14.93
C ARG A 414 -8.71 -3.87 -13.72
N THR A 415 -8.51 -2.59 -13.98
CA THR A 415 -8.69 -1.53 -12.99
C THR A 415 -10.17 -1.21 -12.83
N VAL A 416 -10.66 -1.29 -11.59
CA VAL A 416 -12.07 -0.99 -11.26
C VAL A 416 -12.23 0.50 -11.08
N VAL A 417 -13.32 1.05 -11.62
CA VAL A 417 -13.62 2.49 -11.56
C VAL A 417 -15.00 2.76 -10.96
N ALA A 418 -15.27 4.03 -10.61
CA ALA A 418 -16.60 4.44 -10.20
C ALA A 418 -17.61 4.17 -11.32
N GLY A 419 -18.80 3.69 -10.96
CA GLY A 419 -19.83 3.26 -11.92
C GLY A 419 -19.83 1.76 -12.19
N ASP A 420 -18.71 1.05 -11.99
CA ASP A 420 -18.67 -0.41 -12.12
C ASP A 420 -19.63 -1.11 -11.14
N ILE A 421 -20.04 -2.32 -11.52
CA ILE A 421 -21.04 -3.08 -10.76
C ILE A 421 -20.39 -3.85 -9.61
N CYS A 422 -20.97 -3.71 -8.42
CA CYS A 422 -20.52 -4.40 -7.23
C CYS A 422 -20.70 -5.91 -7.35
N ILE A 423 -19.60 -6.63 -7.17
CA ILE A 423 -19.58 -8.10 -7.24
C ILE A 423 -20.43 -8.77 -6.14
N ASN A 424 -20.65 -8.09 -5.02
CA ASN A 424 -21.41 -8.63 -3.90
C ASN A 424 -22.93 -8.42 -4.02
N CYS A 425 -23.37 -7.29 -4.57
CA CYS A 425 -24.79 -6.90 -4.52
C CYS A 425 -25.38 -6.34 -5.82
N GLY A 426 -24.58 -6.20 -6.88
CA GLY A 426 -25.05 -5.71 -8.18
C GLY A 426 -25.34 -4.21 -8.25
N LYS A 427 -25.03 -3.43 -7.20
CA LYS A 427 -25.17 -1.96 -7.20
C LYS A 427 -23.89 -1.28 -7.67
N THR A 428 -23.99 -0.04 -8.16
CA THR A 428 -22.83 0.70 -8.68
C THR A 428 -21.86 1.11 -7.58
N TYR A 429 -20.57 1.03 -7.87
CA TYR A 429 -19.51 1.59 -7.03
C TYR A 429 -19.42 3.11 -7.15
N HIS A 430 -18.89 3.73 -6.11
CA HIS A 430 -18.36 5.09 -6.13
C HIS A 430 -16.90 5.07 -5.68
N SER A 431 -16.16 6.13 -6.00
CA SER A 431 -14.76 6.26 -5.60
C SER A 431 -14.51 7.50 -4.77
N THR A 432 -13.58 7.39 -3.83
CA THR A 432 -13.04 8.54 -3.08
C THR A 432 -11.53 8.41 -2.94
N LYS A 433 -10.86 9.50 -2.54
CA LYS A 433 -9.44 9.50 -2.20
C LYS A 433 -9.25 9.27 -0.71
N GLY A 434 -8.21 8.54 -0.33
CA GLY A 434 -7.93 8.19 1.06
C GLY A 434 -6.45 8.29 1.42
N ASN A 435 -6.18 8.59 2.68
CA ASN A 435 -4.86 8.44 3.29
C ASN A 435 -4.84 7.18 4.16
N GLU A 436 -3.91 6.28 3.90
CA GLU A 436 -3.67 5.09 4.72
C GLU A 436 -3.08 5.45 6.08
N LEU A 437 -3.78 5.19 7.19
CA LEU A 437 -3.25 5.42 8.54
C LEU A 437 -2.61 4.19 9.17
N GLY A 438 -3.04 3.01 8.72
CA GLY A 438 -2.49 1.76 9.17
C GLY A 438 -2.81 0.63 8.22
N HIS A 439 -2.05 -0.44 8.36
CA HIS A 439 -2.07 -1.60 7.48
C HIS A 439 -1.79 -2.84 8.29
N ILE A 440 -2.56 -3.91 8.07
CA ILE A 440 -2.35 -5.21 8.67
C ILE A 440 -2.19 -6.28 7.60
N PHE A 441 -1.26 -7.21 7.81
CA PHE A 441 -0.85 -8.24 6.86
C PHE A 441 -0.76 -9.62 7.50
N LYS A 442 -1.18 -10.64 6.75
CA LYS A 442 -0.87 -12.06 7.01
C LYS A 442 0.32 -12.48 6.15
N LEU A 443 1.54 -12.29 6.65
CA LEU A 443 2.78 -12.53 5.90
C LEU A 443 3.07 -14.02 5.63
N GLY A 444 2.44 -14.93 6.38
CA GLY A 444 2.68 -16.37 6.23
C GLY A 444 4.09 -16.73 6.68
N ASP A 445 4.79 -17.61 5.97
CA ASP A 445 6.12 -18.10 6.33
C ASP A 445 7.27 -17.42 5.58
N LYS A 446 7.01 -16.33 4.84
CA LYS A 446 8.00 -15.70 3.94
C LYS A 446 9.33 -15.38 4.65
N TYR A 447 9.28 -14.56 5.70
CA TYR A 447 10.45 -14.11 6.43
C TYR A 447 11.03 -15.20 7.34
N THR A 448 10.14 -15.95 8.02
CA THR A 448 10.55 -17.00 8.94
C THR A 448 11.26 -18.13 8.22
N LYS A 449 10.85 -18.47 7.00
CA LYS A 449 11.52 -19.46 6.16
C LYS A 449 12.84 -18.96 5.62
N SER A 450 12.90 -17.74 5.07
CA SER A 450 14.13 -17.21 4.48
C SER A 450 15.24 -16.98 5.52
N MET A 451 14.86 -16.58 6.74
CA MET A 451 15.78 -16.32 7.85
C MET A 451 16.00 -17.53 8.77
N GLY A 452 15.44 -18.71 8.45
CA GLY A 452 15.71 -19.97 9.15
C GLY A 452 15.10 -20.09 10.55
N VAL A 453 13.94 -19.47 10.81
CA VAL A 453 13.21 -19.59 12.07
C VAL A 453 12.50 -20.94 12.15
N SER A 454 12.66 -21.63 13.27
CA SER A 454 11.97 -22.90 13.51
C SER A 454 11.61 -23.10 14.98
N PHE A 455 10.64 -23.98 15.25
CA PHE A 455 10.25 -24.40 16.60
C PHE A 455 9.89 -25.89 16.61
N LEU A 456 9.96 -26.53 17.78
CA LEU A 456 9.47 -27.89 17.97
C LEU A 456 7.96 -27.89 18.22
N ASP A 457 7.20 -28.64 17.40
CA ASP A 457 5.77 -28.86 17.59
C ASP A 457 5.46 -29.84 18.74
N GLU A 458 4.18 -30.10 18.98
CA GLU A 458 3.70 -31.02 20.03
C GLU A 458 4.21 -32.47 19.87
N ASN A 459 4.64 -32.85 18.67
CA ASN A 459 5.20 -34.15 18.34
C ASN A 459 6.74 -34.13 18.31
N GLY A 460 7.38 -33.01 18.66
CA GLY A 460 8.82 -32.82 18.63
C GLY A 460 9.40 -32.69 17.22
N LYS A 461 8.59 -32.34 16.21
CA LYS A 461 9.08 -32.07 14.85
C LYS A 461 9.37 -30.58 14.68
N LEU A 462 10.41 -30.27 13.91
CA LEU A 462 10.72 -28.90 13.53
C LEU A 462 9.68 -28.38 12.54
N GLN A 463 9.12 -27.21 12.85
CA GLN A 463 8.18 -26.47 12.02
C GLN A 463 8.65 -25.02 11.86
N THR A 464 8.23 -24.37 10.77
CA THR A 464 8.45 -22.94 10.55
C THR A 464 7.22 -22.16 11.00
N PRO A 465 7.36 -21.13 11.85
CA PRO A 465 6.22 -20.35 12.30
C PRO A 465 5.69 -19.46 11.18
N THR A 466 4.38 -19.23 11.18
CA THR A 466 3.75 -18.20 10.34
C THR A 466 3.77 -16.85 11.03
N MET A 467 3.74 -15.76 10.26
CA MET A 467 3.97 -14.40 10.72
C MET A 467 2.85 -13.46 10.29
N GLY A 468 2.49 -12.50 11.15
CA GLY A 468 1.68 -11.33 10.83
C GLY A 468 2.46 -10.03 11.04
N CYS A 469 2.10 -8.97 10.34
CA CYS A 469 2.68 -7.63 10.49
C CYS A 469 1.58 -6.57 10.55
N TYR A 470 1.72 -5.58 11.42
CA TYR A 470 0.67 -4.59 11.72
C TYR A 470 1.28 -3.21 11.96
N GLY A 471 1.07 -2.25 11.04
CA GLY A 471 1.60 -0.89 11.08
C GLY A 471 0.55 0.19 11.35
N ILE A 472 0.87 1.24 12.10
CA ILE A 472 0.14 2.52 12.18
C ILE A 472 1.15 3.65 12.05
N GLY A 473 0.93 4.60 11.14
CA GLY A 473 1.70 5.84 11.07
C GLY A 473 1.29 6.79 12.18
N VAL A 474 2.14 7.00 13.20
CA VAL A 474 1.80 7.83 14.37
C VAL A 474 1.73 9.31 13.97
N ASP A 475 2.75 9.77 13.24
CA ASP A 475 2.79 11.12 12.66
C ASP A 475 1.60 11.41 11.74
N ARG A 476 1.33 10.46 10.84
CA ARG A 476 0.22 10.56 9.89
C ARG A 476 -1.12 10.58 10.60
N SER A 477 -1.28 9.81 11.68
CA SER A 477 -2.48 9.83 12.52
C SER A 477 -2.66 11.21 13.15
N LEU A 478 -1.61 11.81 13.71
CA LEU A 478 -1.70 13.16 14.30
C LEU A 478 -2.08 14.22 13.27
N ALA A 479 -1.49 14.19 12.08
CA ALA A 479 -1.85 15.11 11.00
C ALA A 479 -3.29 14.88 10.52
N SER A 480 -3.76 13.63 10.46
CA SER A 480 -5.14 13.29 10.07
C SER A 480 -6.18 13.77 11.08
N ILE A 481 -5.84 13.76 12.38
CA ILE A 481 -6.69 14.39 13.41
C ILE A 481 -6.87 15.88 13.12
N ILE A 482 -5.81 16.56 12.67
CA ILE A 482 -5.90 17.98 12.35
C ILE A 482 -6.66 18.22 11.03
N GLU A 483 -6.49 17.35 10.02
CA GLU A 483 -7.29 17.41 8.79
C GLU A 483 -8.79 17.27 9.07
N GLU A 484 -9.20 16.30 9.90
CA GLU A 484 -10.62 16.11 10.24
C GLU A 484 -11.16 17.18 11.21
N HIS A 485 -10.31 17.70 12.10
CA HIS A 485 -10.73 18.58 13.20
C HIS A 485 -10.04 19.95 13.14
N HIS A 486 -10.44 20.77 12.18
CA HIS A 486 -10.04 22.17 12.08
C HIS A 486 -11.17 23.06 11.56
N ASP A 487 -11.03 24.36 11.78
CA ASP A 487 -11.90 25.40 11.26
C ASP A 487 -11.07 26.57 10.70
N GLU A 488 -11.73 27.67 10.34
CA GLU A 488 -11.07 28.87 9.82
C GLU A 488 -10.11 29.56 10.81
N ASN A 489 -10.22 29.26 12.11
CA ASN A 489 -9.46 29.87 13.19
C ASN A 489 -8.30 29.00 13.65
N GLY A 490 -8.36 27.68 13.47
CA GLY A 490 -7.24 26.78 13.73
C GLY A 490 -7.63 25.33 13.98
N ILE A 491 -6.82 24.67 14.82
CA ILE A 491 -7.00 23.24 15.16
C ILE A 491 -8.07 23.11 16.25
N VAL A 492 -9.02 22.21 16.04
CA VAL A 492 -10.08 21.87 17.00
C VAL A 492 -9.79 20.50 17.60
N TRP A 493 -8.86 20.44 18.56
CA TRP A 493 -8.42 19.16 19.10
C TRP A 493 -9.54 18.33 19.75
N PRO A 494 -9.59 17.00 19.52
CA PRO A 494 -10.26 16.09 20.43
C PRO A 494 -9.68 16.23 21.85
N MET A 495 -10.54 16.26 22.87
CA MET A 495 -10.16 16.61 24.24
C MET A 495 -9.06 15.72 24.83
N ASN A 496 -9.05 14.44 24.46
CA ASN A 496 -8.05 13.48 24.91
C ASN A 496 -6.69 13.61 24.19
N ILE A 497 -6.62 14.33 23.07
CA ILE A 497 -5.39 14.56 22.28
C ILE A 497 -4.84 15.98 22.47
N ALA A 498 -5.69 16.95 22.83
CA ALA A 498 -5.33 18.34 23.01
C ALA A 498 -4.06 18.50 23.88
N PRO A 499 -3.03 19.28 23.48
CA PRO A 499 -1.82 19.45 24.28
C PRO A 499 -2.10 19.94 25.72
N TYR A 500 -3.12 20.79 25.88
CA TYR A 500 -3.66 21.22 27.17
C TYR A 500 -5.18 21.25 27.03
N GLN A 501 -5.89 20.95 28.12
CA GLN A 501 -7.35 20.90 28.15
C GLN A 501 -7.96 22.28 28.42
N VAL A 502 -7.26 23.12 29.18
CA VAL A 502 -7.69 24.48 29.52
C VAL A 502 -6.54 25.45 29.29
N VAL A 503 -6.85 26.62 28.72
CA VAL A 503 -5.92 27.75 28.59
C VAL A 503 -6.46 28.92 29.41
N ILE A 504 -5.66 29.45 30.34
CA ILE A 504 -6.03 30.62 31.13
C ILE A 504 -5.35 31.85 30.54
N VAL A 505 -6.15 32.80 30.04
CA VAL A 505 -5.64 34.03 29.39
C VAL A 505 -5.99 35.26 30.25
N PRO A 506 -5.13 35.65 31.21
CA PRO A 506 -5.31 36.90 31.95
C PRO A 506 -4.99 38.10 31.04
N ILE A 507 -5.93 39.05 30.92
CA ILE A 507 -5.74 40.28 30.12
C ILE A 507 -4.53 41.08 30.62
N LYS A 508 -4.36 41.16 31.95
CA LYS A 508 -3.18 41.72 32.62
C LYS A 508 -2.79 40.81 33.78
N TYR A 509 -1.62 40.19 33.71
CA TYR A 509 -1.14 39.29 34.76
C TYR A 509 -0.52 40.06 35.93
N ASN A 510 -1.35 40.78 36.69
CA ASN A 510 -0.96 41.50 37.91
C ASN A 510 -2.15 41.64 38.89
N GLY A 511 -1.85 42.07 40.12
CA GLY A 511 -2.84 42.33 41.18
C GLY A 511 -3.84 41.18 41.37
N GLN A 512 -5.12 41.54 41.54
CA GLN A 512 -6.21 40.57 41.74
C GLN A 512 -6.38 39.60 40.56
N MET A 513 -6.12 40.00 39.31
CA MET A 513 -6.26 39.12 38.15
C MET A 513 -5.19 38.01 38.15
N LYS A 514 -3.96 38.32 38.59
CA LYS A 514 -2.93 37.30 38.81
C LYS A 514 -3.35 36.31 39.88
N GLU A 515 -3.86 36.78 41.02
CA GLU A 515 -4.31 35.89 42.11
C GLU A 515 -5.42 34.95 41.65
N ILE A 516 -6.43 35.46 40.93
CA ILE A 516 -7.51 34.64 40.38
C ILE A 516 -6.99 33.63 39.36
N ALA A 517 -6.13 34.05 38.43
CA ALA A 517 -5.56 33.17 37.42
C ALA A 517 -4.70 32.05 38.03
N ASP A 518 -3.85 32.39 39.02
CA ASP A 518 -3.01 31.44 39.74
C ASP A 518 -3.87 30.46 40.56
N ASN A 519 -4.91 30.94 41.25
CA ASN A 519 -5.83 30.09 42.01
C ASN A 519 -6.60 29.13 41.10
N LEU A 520 -7.07 29.60 39.94
CA LEU A 520 -7.75 28.76 38.96
C LEU A 520 -6.81 27.71 38.37
N TYR A 521 -5.60 28.12 38.01
CA TYR A 521 -4.55 27.24 37.51
C TYR A 521 -4.23 26.10 38.49
N GLU A 522 -3.98 26.43 39.76
CA GLU A 522 -3.66 25.44 40.79
C GLU A 522 -4.88 24.57 41.15
N GLY A 523 -6.08 25.15 41.18
CA GLY A 523 -7.32 24.42 41.42
C GLY A 523 -7.56 23.34 40.36
N LEU A 524 -7.50 23.71 39.08
CA LEU A 524 -7.68 22.76 37.97
C LEU A 524 -6.59 21.68 37.93
N ARG A 525 -5.32 22.05 38.19
CA ARG A 525 -4.22 21.08 38.22
C ARG A 525 -4.36 20.05 39.34
N LYS A 526 -4.92 20.42 40.49
CA LYS A 526 -5.19 19.47 41.59
C LYS A 526 -6.22 18.41 41.21
N GLU A 527 -7.14 18.75 40.31
CA GLU A 527 -8.13 17.82 39.73
C GLU A 527 -7.56 17.00 38.55
N GLY A 528 -6.25 17.10 38.27
CA GLY A 528 -5.61 16.38 37.17
C GLY A 528 -5.81 17.00 35.78
N ILE A 529 -6.36 18.21 35.70
CA ILE A 529 -6.58 18.91 34.43
C ILE A 529 -5.27 19.53 33.94
N GLU A 530 -4.99 19.37 32.65
CA GLU A 530 -3.82 19.92 32.01
C GLU A 530 -4.05 21.38 31.59
N VAL A 531 -3.46 22.33 32.32
CA VAL A 531 -3.66 23.77 32.11
C VAL A 531 -2.43 24.48 31.53
N LEU A 532 -2.65 25.37 30.57
CA LEU A 532 -1.68 26.33 30.00
C LEU A 532 -1.92 27.76 30.48
#